data_AF-A0A4E0RGC3-F1
#
_entry.id   AF-A0A4E0RGC3-F1
#
_cell.length_a   1.000
_cell.length_b   1.000
_cell.length_c   1.000
_cell.angle_alpha   90.00
_cell.angle_beta   90.00
_cell.angle_gamma   90.00
#
_symmetry.space_group_name_H-M   'P 1'
#
loop_
_entity.id
_entity.type
_entity.pdbx_description
1 polymer ?
#
loop_
_entity_poly.entity_id
_entity_poly.type
_entity_poly.pdbx_seq_one_letter_code
_entity_poly.pdbx_strand_id
1 'polypeptide(L)'
;MKRMTPGKKSISSLPPEESELHGFVCPECMKSFQSSTQLISHFDCHQVPNTAEETTAKDAHNTGTSALPYPQLLEEMSQHNNLLLEQLSGNTRRICELETALEMLINTSPVPPDFAFSDKELEHRIDMFLNNQTKFATMESELETTQAELKRKKIELNQLRDRLDQIDREPETPVATAAACTGPNGDEVTNLQAQLQASKLDDHAANVSALEIRLQTVCEELQLTQSALTTSEARCNELKEQLNNMRPNISSITVACQTDDLVPEELKEETESSELISARNQIIQLIAERNRLSNGVKNLHEQIVNCRTEQLSADYRAQNHARELTDSLQTIQTELDQVRSAHGARINELTLEHARLQATYDRLVTSSNQIRAERDVLHEQLDKLKEQLENAKIHNEELLRQQSDDHNQWSAERSNLNSQVSELKETVNDLENKTKNLENRCAELNRQLVNQQSLVSDAETKLAGQIEDSNQRVNEAQTQLQQSKKEVESLLERLIAAEDKYVSRQDQIQSQTQEIDCLKKAIFELGRENQSLQMLCERVTNRHWTKDDDVMHCSNCQSEFSLINRKHHCRQCGGIFCHNCSSYRASLAASKDPVRVCTSCYTELIGRGSY
;
A
#
# COMPACT_ATOMS: atom_id res chain seq x y z
N MET A 1 -14.34 -0.59 -29.50
CA MET A 1 -14.76 0.37 -30.56
C MET A 1 -16.25 0.18 -30.92
N LYS A 2 -17.10 1.10 -30.45
CA LYS A 2 -18.24 1.69 -31.20
C LYS A 2 -18.58 2.99 -30.45
N ARG A 3 -18.09 4.13 -30.95
CA ARG A 3 -18.32 5.46 -30.37
C ARG A 3 -19.77 5.87 -30.62
N MET A 4 -20.52 6.17 -29.57
CA MET A 4 -21.76 6.95 -29.68
C MET A 4 -21.47 8.37 -29.19
N THR A 5 -21.63 9.33 -30.09
CA THR A 5 -21.56 10.77 -29.82
C THR A 5 -22.86 11.25 -29.17
N PRO A 6 -22.83 12.07 -28.10
CA PRO A 6 -24.05 12.63 -27.51
C PRO A 6 -24.48 13.88 -28.30
N GLY A 7 -25.61 13.78 -29.02
CA GLY A 7 -26.26 14.92 -29.64
C GLY A 7 -27.00 15.75 -28.59
N LYS A 8 -26.58 17.01 -28.40
CA LYS A 8 -27.35 18.03 -27.68
C LYS A 8 -28.66 18.29 -28.42
N LYS A 9 -29.80 17.91 -27.84
CA LYS A 9 -31.10 18.49 -28.18
C LYS A 9 -31.63 19.23 -26.96
N SER A 10 -31.74 20.55 -27.11
CA SER A 10 -32.44 21.44 -26.20
C SER A 10 -33.94 21.12 -26.28
N ILE A 11 -34.57 20.84 -25.14
CA ILE A 11 -36.02 20.67 -25.02
C ILE A 11 -36.56 21.99 -24.50
N SER A 12 -37.02 22.85 -25.41
CA SER A 12 -37.75 24.07 -25.08
C SER A 12 -39.01 24.12 -25.92
N SER A 13 -40.12 23.59 -25.39
CA SER A 13 -41.51 24.05 -25.57
C SER A 13 -42.50 22.90 -25.34
N LEU A 14 -43.26 22.94 -24.23
CA LEU A 14 -44.56 22.25 -24.09
C LEU A 14 -45.51 23.15 -23.27
N PRO A 15 -46.82 23.17 -23.58
CA PRO A 15 -47.79 24.18 -23.12
C PRO A 15 -48.40 23.85 -21.74
N PRO A 16 -49.13 24.80 -21.12
CA PRO A 16 -49.59 24.68 -19.74
C PRO A 16 -51.02 24.12 -19.71
N GLU A 17 -51.22 22.98 -19.06
CA GLU A 17 -52.50 22.66 -18.40
C GLU A 17 -52.29 21.45 -17.47
N GLU A 18 -53.09 21.44 -16.41
CA GLU A 18 -52.98 20.65 -15.18
C GLU A 18 -52.72 19.16 -15.44
N SER A 19 -51.53 18.68 -15.11
CA SER A 19 -51.20 17.25 -15.09
C SER A 19 -50.38 16.93 -13.84
N GLU A 20 -50.95 16.15 -12.92
CA GLU A 20 -50.25 15.57 -11.78
C GLU A 20 -49.02 14.79 -12.26
N LEU A 21 -47.84 15.10 -11.73
CA LEU A 21 -46.64 14.34 -12.06
C LEU A 21 -46.60 13.04 -11.28
N HIS A 22 -46.64 11.93 -12.00
CA HIS A 22 -46.25 10.62 -11.48
C HIS A 22 -44.80 10.33 -11.87
N GLY A 23 -44.02 9.89 -10.89
CA GLY A 23 -42.62 9.52 -11.08
C GLY A 23 -41.62 10.61 -10.71
N PHE A 24 -41.69 11.16 -9.49
CA PHE A 24 -40.62 11.97 -8.91
C PHE A 24 -40.09 11.36 -7.62
N VAL A 25 -38.77 11.28 -7.48
CA VAL A 25 -38.06 10.80 -6.29
C VAL A 25 -37.20 11.96 -5.77
N CYS A 26 -37.37 12.36 -4.50
CA CYS A 26 -36.62 13.49 -3.95
C CYS A 26 -35.10 13.19 -3.83
N PRO A 27 -34.22 14.20 -3.75
CA PRO A 27 -32.77 14.02 -3.69
C PRO A 27 -32.27 13.14 -2.53
N GLU A 28 -32.96 13.12 -1.39
CA GLU A 28 -32.63 12.23 -0.26
C GLU A 28 -32.97 10.77 -0.56
N CYS A 29 -34.12 10.52 -1.17
CA CYS A 29 -34.49 9.18 -1.63
C CYS A 29 -33.61 8.73 -2.81
N MET A 30 -33.13 9.65 -3.65
CA MET A 30 -32.23 9.30 -4.76
C MET A 30 -30.89 8.73 -4.27
N LYS A 31 -30.40 9.20 -3.11
CA LYS A 31 -29.20 8.69 -2.44
C LYS A 31 -29.39 7.31 -1.79
N SER A 32 -30.63 6.86 -1.56
CA SER A 32 -30.89 5.56 -0.93
C SER A 32 -30.87 4.40 -1.92
N PHE A 33 -30.91 4.67 -3.23
CA PHE A 33 -30.78 3.66 -4.27
C PHE A 33 -29.30 3.36 -4.55
N GLN A 34 -28.93 2.08 -4.43
CA GLN A 34 -27.54 1.64 -4.59
C GLN A 34 -27.16 1.34 -6.04
N SER A 35 -28.12 1.32 -6.96
CA SER A 35 -27.88 1.13 -8.40
C SER A 35 -28.95 1.78 -9.27
N SER A 36 -28.58 2.11 -10.52
CA SER A 36 -29.51 2.64 -11.53
C SER A 36 -30.68 1.69 -11.80
N THR A 37 -30.48 0.38 -11.64
CA THR A 37 -31.50 -0.65 -11.83
C THR A 37 -32.62 -0.56 -10.78
N GLN A 38 -32.28 -0.22 -9.53
CA GLN A 38 -33.27 -0.01 -8.47
C GLN A 38 -34.08 1.27 -8.69
N LEU A 39 -33.45 2.33 -9.19
CA LEU A 39 -34.13 3.58 -9.50
C LEU A 39 -35.11 3.43 -10.68
N ILE A 40 -34.70 2.71 -11.73
CA ILE A 40 -35.54 2.44 -12.91
C ILE A 40 -36.72 1.53 -12.53
N SER A 41 -36.48 0.48 -11.73
CA SER A 41 -37.54 -0.38 -11.20
C SER A 41 -38.58 0.36 -10.37
N HIS A 42 -38.20 1.46 -9.71
CA HIS A 42 -39.13 2.27 -8.93
C HIS A 42 -40.07 3.09 -9.84
N PHE A 43 -39.56 3.67 -10.93
CA PHE A 43 -40.39 4.42 -11.89
C PHE A 43 -41.25 3.53 -12.78
N ASP A 44 -40.75 2.36 -13.17
CA ASP A 44 -41.49 1.39 -13.99
C ASP A 44 -42.71 0.80 -13.26
N CYS A 45 -42.77 0.89 -11.93
CA CYS A 45 -43.92 0.45 -11.14
C CYS A 45 -45.07 1.48 -11.10
N HIS A 46 -44.82 2.74 -11.49
CA HIS A 46 -45.75 3.86 -11.28
C HIS A 46 -46.41 4.43 -12.56
N GLN A 47 -46.32 3.76 -13.71
CA GLN A 47 -46.99 4.19 -14.95
C GLN A 47 -48.24 3.36 -15.29
N VAL A 48 -49.42 3.62 -14.70
CA VAL A 48 -50.75 3.61 -15.38
C VAL A 48 -51.83 4.30 -14.49
N PRO A 49 -53.06 4.63 -14.98
CA PRO A 49 -53.70 5.93 -14.82
C PRO A 49 -54.64 6.05 -13.60
N ASN A 50 -54.88 7.31 -13.21
CA ASN A 50 -55.95 7.84 -12.37
C ASN A 50 -57.16 6.92 -12.13
N THR A 51 -57.21 6.30 -10.95
CA THR A 51 -58.46 6.14 -10.20
C THR A 51 -58.16 6.21 -8.71
N ALA A 52 -58.81 7.18 -8.06
CA ALA A 52 -58.79 7.38 -6.62
C ALA A 52 -59.16 6.09 -5.87
N GLU A 53 -58.33 5.67 -4.93
CA GLU A 53 -58.79 5.21 -3.61
C GLU A 53 -57.60 5.04 -2.65
N GLU A 54 -57.84 5.52 -1.43
CA GLU A 54 -56.92 5.61 -0.31
C GLU A 54 -56.29 4.26 0.02
N THR A 55 -54.96 4.20 0.14
CA THR A 55 -54.34 3.28 1.11
C THR A 55 -53.12 3.89 1.82
N THR A 56 -53.19 3.70 3.13
CA THR A 56 -52.27 4.00 4.21
C THR A 56 -50.78 3.71 3.92
N ALA A 57 -50.00 4.77 3.75
CA ALA A 57 -48.58 4.81 4.11
C ALA A 57 -48.26 6.20 4.70
N LYS A 58 -48.80 6.46 5.89
CA LYS A 58 -48.25 7.47 6.79
C LYS A 58 -47.12 6.83 7.59
N ASP A 59 -46.07 7.61 7.78
CA ASP A 59 -45.00 7.44 8.76
C ASP A 59 -43.68 6.80 8.27
N ALA A 60 -42.96 7.54 7.42
CA ALA A 60 -41.52 7.72 7.58
C ALA A 60 -41.10 9.06 6.91
N HIS A 61 -40.48 9.95 7.70
CA HIS A 61 -39.97 11.28 7.32
C HIS A 61 -41.01 12.38 7.07
N ASN A 62 -41.70 12.77 8.16
CA ASN A 62 -42.18 14.14 8.32
C ASN A 62 -41.37 14.83 9.42
N THR A 63 -40.13 15.21 9.10
CA THR A 63 -39.39 16.22 9.87
C THR A 63 -39.29 17.45 8.98
N GLY A 64 -39.97 18.51 9.41
CA GLY A 64 -40.36 19.64 8.58
C GLY A 64 -39.22 20.26 7.78
N THR A 65 -39.48 20.45 6.49
CA THR A 65 -38.85 21.49 5.67
C THR A 65 -39.83 21.86 4.57
N SER A 66 -40.00 23.17 4.38
CA SER A 66 -40.93 23.79 3.44
C SER A 66 -40.90 23.14 2.06
N ALA A 67 -42.06 22.68 1.57
CA ALA A 67 -42.21 22.18 0.22
C ALA A 67 -41.75 23.24 -0.81
N LEU A 68 -40.64 22.97 -1.50
CA LEU A 68 -40.15 23.79 -2.60
C LEU A 68 -41.13 23.70 -3.78
N PRO A 69 -41.48 24.81 -4.45
CA PRO A 69 -42.38 24.80 -5.60
C PRO A 69 -41.80 23.97 -6.75
N TYR A 70 -42.68 23.23 -7.43
CA TYR A 70 -42.39 22.23 -8.47
C TYR A 70 -41.27 22.58 -9.50
N PRO A 71 -41.12 23.84 -9.98
CA PRO A 71 -40.01 24.21 -10.88
C PRO A 71 -38.62 24.09 -10.25
N GLN A 72 -38.48 24.39 -8.95
CA GLN A 72 -37.21 24.28 -8.23
C GLN A 72 -36.77 22.83 -8.04
N LEU A 73 -37.72 21.92 -7.80
CA LEU A 73 -37.44 20.48 -7.64
C LEU A 73 -36.90 19.86 -8.95
N LEU A 74 -37.45 20.29 -10.08
CA LEU A 74 -37.02 19.86 -11.42
C LEU A 74 -35.60 20.35 -11.75
N GLU A 75 -35.28 21.57 -11.33
CA GLU A 75 -33.95 22.16 -11.50
C GLU A 75 -32.91 21.49 -10.60
N GLU A 76 -33.25 21.20 -9.34
CA GLU A 76 -32.39 20.43 -8.43
C GLU A 76 -32.12 19.00 -8.92
N MET A 77 -33.14 18.32 -9.45
CA MET A 77 -32.96 16.98 -10.04
C MET A 77 -32.13 16.98 -11.32
N SER A 78 -32.31 17.99 -12.18
CA SER A 78 -31.46 18.19 -13.35
C SER A 78 -30.01 18.42 -12.95
N GLN A 79 -29.77 19.25 -11.93
CA GLN A 79 -28.43 19.47 -11.38
C GLN A 79 -27.83 18.18 -10.80
N HIS A 80 -28.62 17.40 -10.06
CA HIS A 80 -28.15 16.13 -9.47
C HIS A 80 -27.81 15.07 -10.52
N ASN A 81 -28.64 14.91 -11.55
CA ASN A 81 -28.39 14.00 -12.66
C ASN A 81 -27.15 14.40 -13.47
N ASN A 82 -26.95 15.71 -13.68
CA ASN A 82 -25.72 16.20 -14.32
C ASN A 82 -24.49 15.93 -13.45
N LEU A 83 -24.61 16.05 -12.12
CA LEU A 83 -23.54 15.72 -11.18
C LEU A 83 -23.16 14.23 -11.23
N LEU A 84 -24.15 13.34 -11.29
CA LEU A 84 -23.97 11.89 -11.42
C LEU A 84 -23.30 11.50 -12.75
N LEU A 85 -23.72 12.15 -13.84
CA LEU A 85 -23.10 11.97 -15.16
C LEU A 85 -21.63 12.44 -15.16
N GLU A 86 -21.33 13.56 -14.50
CA GLU A 86 -19.95 14.01 -14.29
C GLU A 86 -19.14 12.98 -13.48
N GLN A 87 -19.68 12.46 -12.38
CA GLN A 87 -19.01 11.44 -11.56
C GLN A 87 -18.76 10.13 -12.33
N LEU A 88 -19.73 9.64 -13.10
CA LEU A 88 -19.56 8.46 -13.94
C LEU A 88 -18.50 8.68 -15.02
N SER A 89 -18.49 9.85 -15.66
CA SER A 89 -17.47 10.20 -16.66
C SER A 89 -16.06 10.27 -16.04
N GLY A 90 -15.95 10.81 -14.82
CA GLY A 90 -14.70 10.86 -14.05
C GLY A 90 -14.21 9.47 -13.68
N ASN A 91 -15.09 8.61 -13.16
CA ASN A 91 -14.73 7.23 -12.80
C ASN A 91 -14.31 6.40 -14.02
N THR A 92 -15.02 6.55 -15.16
CA THR A 92 -14.65 5.86 -16.41
C THR A 92 -13.27 6.30 -16.90
N ARG A 93 -12.96 7.59 -16.79
CA ARG A 93 -11.63 8.13 -17.12
C ARG A 93 -10.54 7.58 -16.20
N ARG A 94 -10.82 7.51 -14.90
CA ARG A 94 -9.93 6.97 -13.87
C ARG A 94 -9.60 5.50 -14.10
N ILE A 95 -10.58 4.70 -14.54
CA ILE A 95 -10.39 3.28 -14.90
C ILE A 95 -9.49 3.15 -16.13
N CYS A 96 -9.74 3.90 -17.21
CA CYS A 96 -8.88 3.85 -18.40
C CYS A 96 -7.44 4.31 -18.11
N GLU A 97 -7.25 5.32 -17.26
CA GLU A 97 -5.91 5.77 -16.84
C GLU A 97 -5.18 4.69 -16.04
N LEU A 98 -5.90 3.96 -15.17
CA LEU A 98 -5.39 2.79 -14.44
C LEU A 98 -4.98 1.64 -15.36
N GLU A 99 -5.84 1.28 -16.31
CA GLU A 99 -5.57 0.21 -17.28
C GLU A 99 -4.33 0.55 -18.13
N THR A 100 -4.22 1.80 -18.59
CA THR A 100 -3.08 2.28 -19.37
C THR A 100 -1.79 2.27 -18.54
N ALA A 101 -1.84 2.74 -17.29
CA ALA A 101 -0.69 2.72 -16.39
C ALA A 101 -0.22 1.29 -16.06
N LEU A 102 -1.17 0.36 -15.86
CA LEU A 102 -0.88 -1.06 -15.65
C LEU A 102 -0.24 -1.71 -16.89
N GLU A 103 -0.76 -1.45 -18.09
CA GLU A 103 -0.13 -1.94 -19.34
C GLU A 103 1.29 -1.40 -19.52
N MET A 104 1.54 -0.14 -19.17
CA MET A 104 2.88 0.45 -19.27
C MET A 104 3.84 -0.11 -18.23
N LEU A 105 3.40 -0.34 -16.99
CA LEU A 105 4.20 -1.00 -15.94
C LEU A 105 4.59 -2.44 -16.30
N ILE A 106 3.71 -3.16 -17.00
CA ILE A 106 3.95 -4.54 -17.44
C ILE A 106 4.94 -4.58 -18.62
N ASN A 107 4.85 -3.64 -19.56
CA ASN A 107 5.58 -3.70 -20.83
C ASN A 107 6.85 -2.83 -20.90
N THR A 108 6.95 -1.77 -20.09
CA THR A 108 8.05 -0.79 -20.07
C THR A 108 8.31 -0.31 -18.65
N SER A 109 9.30 -0.91 -17.98
CA SER A 109 9.81 -0.36 -16.71
C SER A 109 10.97 0.59 -17.00
N PRO A 110 10.94 1.89 -16.60
CA PRO A 110 9.91 2.62 -15.85
C PRO A 110 8.92 3.41 -16.74
N VAL A 111 7.81 3.88 -16.16
CA VAL A 111 6.80 4.73 -16.83
C VAL A 111 7.46 6.06 -17.29
N PRO A 112 7.20 6.54 -18.52
CA PRO A 112 7.78 7.79 -19.01
C PRO A 112 7.37 9.00 -18.16
N PRO A 113 8.29 9.94 -17.87
CA PRO A 113 8.03 11.13 -17.02
C PRO A 113 6.97 12.09 -17.58
N ASP A 114 6.59 11.94 -18.85
CA ASP A 114 5.59 12.80 -19.52
C ASP A 114 4.15 12.25 -19.44
N PHE A 115 3.91 11.14 -18.73
CA PHE A 115 2.57 10.59 -18.56
C PHE A 115 1.82 11.33 -17.43
N ALA A 116 0.98 12.29 -17.81
CA ALA A 116 0.19 13.07 -16.85
C ALA A 116 -1.13 12.38 -16.50
N PHE A 117 -1.27 11.96 -15.25
CA PHE A 117 -2.55 11.51 -14.69
C PHE A 117 -3.50 12.69 -14.53
N SER A 118 -4.80 12.48 -14.83
CA SER A 118 -5.79 13.53 -14.56
C SER A 118 -6.28 13.51 -13.10
N ASP A 119 -6.10 12.37 -12.41
CA ASP A 119 -6.43 12.17 -11.01
C ASP A 119 -5.18 12.09 -10.12
N LYS A 120 -4.99 13.12 -9.28
CA LYS A 120 -3.80 13.28 -8.42
C LYS A 120 -3.67 12.24 -7.31
N GLU A 121 -4.79 11.66 -6.86
CA GLU A 121 -4.77 10.62 -5.83
C GLU A 121 -4.30 9.29 -6.43
N LEU A 122 -4.72 9.00 -7.66
CA LEU A 122 -4.25 7.84 -8.40
C LEU A 122 -2.75 7.94 -8.73
N GLU A 123 -2.32 9.11 -9.18
CA GLU A 123 -0.90 9.44 -9.41
C GLU A 123 -0.06 9.15 -8.17
N HIS A 124 -0.47 9.66 -7.00
CA HIS A 124 0.27 9.47 -5.74
C HIS A 124 0.40 8.00 -5.34
N ARG A 125 -0.65 7.20 -5.53
CA ARG A 125 -0.64 5.77 -5.20
C ARG A 125 0.26 4.96 -6.13
N ILE A 126 0.30 5.32 -7.42
CA ILE A 126 1.19 4.68 -8.40
C ILE A 126 2.65 5.06 -8.13
N ASP A 127 2.92 6.33 -7.81
CA ASP A 127 4.25 6.77 -7.39
C ASP A 127 4.73 6.05 -6.13
N MET A 128 3.87 5.88 -5.12
CA MET A 128 4.19 5.10 -3.93
C MET A 128 4.55 3.64 -4.26
N PHE A 129 3.80 3.01 -5.16
CA PHE A 129 4.06 1.64 -5.59
C PHE A 129 5.40 1.52 -6.32
N LEU A 130 5.65 2.41 -7.29
CA LEU A 130 6.91 2.50 -8.02
C LEU A 130 8.10 2.71 -7.08
N ASN A 131 7.97 3.66 -6.14
CA ASN A 131 9.02 4.00 -5.19
C ASN A 131 9.35 2.80 -4.27
N ASN A 132 8.34 2.06 -3.82
CA ASN A 132 8.52 0.81 -3.07
C ASN A 132 9.17 -0.29 -3.92
N GLN A 133 8.84 -0.39 -5.20
CA GLN A 133 9.46 -1.36 -6.10
C GLN A 133 10.96 -1.05 -6.32
N THR A 134 11.33 0.22 -6.49
CA THR A 134 12.74 0.65 -6.51
C THR A 134 13.45 0.35 -5.20
N LYS A 135 12.80 0.57 -4.05
CA LYS A 135 13.37 0.21 -2.73
C LYS A 135 13.67 -1.29 -2.62
N PHE A 136 12.74 -2.14 -3.06
CA PHE A 136 12.96 -3.58 -3.10
C PHE A 136 14.12 -3.96 -4.01
N ALA A 137 14.20 -3.39 -5.21
CA ALA A 137 15.31 -3.64 -6.14
C ALA A 137 16.67 -3.18 -5.57
N THR A 138 16.72 -2.04 -4.87
CA THR A 138 17.94 -1.61 -4.18
C THR A 138 18.32 -2.53 -3.03
N MET A 139 17.36 -3.00 -2.22
CA MET A 139 17.62 -3.95 -1.13
C MET A 139 18.13 -5.30 -1.67
N GLU A 140 17.58 -5.77 -2.78
CA GLU A 140 18.00 -7.01 -3.45
C GLU A 140 19.43 -6.88 -3.99
N SER A 141 19.77 -5.74 -4.61
CA SER A 141 21.13 -5.43 -5.05
C SER A 141 22.11 -5.33 -3.87
N GLU A 142 21.71 -4.73 -2.75
CA GLU A 142 22.53 -4.64 -1.52
C GLU A 142 22.79 -6.03 -0.92
N LEU A 143 21.78 -6.91 -0.92
CA LEU A 143 21.89 -8.29 -0.48
C LEU A 143 22.86 -9.09 -1.37
N GLU A 144 22.82 -8.92 -2.68
CA GLU A 144 23.79 -9.55 -3.59
C GLU A 144 25.23 -9.07 -3.34
N THR A 145 25.43 -7.76 -3.13
CA THR A 145 26.76 -7.23 -2.81
C THR A 145 27.30 -7.76 -1.48
N THR A 146 26.48 -7.83 -0.43
CA THR A 146 26.89 -8.36 0.88
C THR A 146 27.19 -9.86 0.82
N GLN A 147 26.41 -10.64 0.05
CA GLN A 147 26.70 -12.04 -0.22
C GLN A 147 28.02 -12.23 -0.98
N ALA A 148 28.33 -11.36 -1.95
CA ALA A 148 29.58 -11.39 -2.69
C ALA A 148 30.79 -11.06 -1.79
N GLU A 149 30.65 -10.08 -0.89
CA GLU A 149 31.67 -9.74 0.11
C GLU A 149 31.91 -10.87 1.11
N LEU A 150 30.84 -11.51 1.61
CA LEU A 150 30.94 -12.68 2.49
C LEU A 150 31.71 -13.82 1.80
N LYS A 151 31.46 -14.05 0.51
CA LYS A 151 32.17 -15.05 -0.30
C LYS A 151 33.66 -14.72 -0.43
N ARG A 152 34.01 -13.44 -0.68
CA ARG A 152 35.42 -12.99 -0.71
C ARG A 152 36.09 -13.16 0.65
N LYS A 153 35.44 -12.76 1.74
CA LYS A 153 35.96 -12.89 3.10
C LYS A 153 36.21 -14.35 3.49
N LYS A 154 35.33 -15.26 3.07
CA LYS A 154 35.51 -16.71 3.26
C LYS A 154 36.74 -17.25 2.50
N ILE A 155 37.01 -16.75 1.29
CA ILE A 155 38.21 -17.11 0.52
C ILE A 155 39.47 -16.57 1.21
N GLU A 156 39.49 -15.31 1.65
CA GLU A 156 40.60 -14.73 2.41
C GLU A 156 40.89 -15.52 3.69
N LEU A 157 39.85 -15.92 4.43
CA LEU A 157 39.97 -16.66 5.68
C LEU A 157 40.57 -18.06 5.43
N ASN A 158 40.16 -18.74 4.36
CA ASN A 158 40.76 -20.01 3.95
C ASN A 158 42.24 -19.83 3.54
N GLN A 159 42.57 -18.78 2.79
CA GLN A 159 43.96 -18.50 2.40
C GLN A 159 44.84 -18.18 3.61
N LEU A 160 44.34 -17.42 4.59
CA LEU A 160 45.05 -17.16 5.84
C LEU A 160 45.22 -18.42 6.68
N ARG A 161 44.20 -19.29 6.71
CA ARG A 161 44.30 -20.61 7.36
C ARG A 161 45.33 -21.50 6.69
N ASP A 162 45.36 -21.57 5.35
CA ASP A 162 46.36 -22.35 4.63
C ASP A 162 47.79 -21.81 4.87
N ARG A 163 47.94 -20.49 5.01
CA ARG A 163 49.22 -19.85 5.37
C ARG A 163 49.62 -20.13 6.82
N LEU A 164 48.67 -20.12 7.75
CA LEU A 164 48.89 -20.52 9.15
C LEU A 164 49.27 -21.99 9.24
N ASP A 165 48.58 -22.87 8.53
CA ASP A 165 48.90 -24.30 8.45
C ASP A 165 50.26 -24.55 7.79
N GLN A 166 50.73 -23.69 6.89
CA GLN A 166 52.09 -23.74 6.35
C GLN A 166 53.15 -23.31 7.37
N ILE A 167 52.84 -22.30 8.18
CA ILE A 167 53.71 -21.82 9.25
C ILE A 167 53.74 -22.83 10.42
N ASP A 168 52.62 -23.43 10.80
CA ASP A 168 52.51 -24.45 11.85
C ASP A 168 53.08 -25.82 11.42
N ARG A 169 53.25 -26.06 10.12
CA ARG A 169 53.97 -27.22 9.58
C ARG A 169 55.48 -27.04 9.58
N GLU A 170 56.00 -25.83 9.79
CA GLU A 170 57.39 -25.70 10.22
C GLU A 170 57.45 -26.16 11.68
N PRO A 171 58.19 -27.23 11.99
CA PRO A 171 58.14 -27.82 13.31
C PRO A 171 58.63 -26.79 14.35
N GLU A 172 57.75 -26.41 15.28
CA GLU A 172 58.16 -25.84 16.56
C GLU A 172 58.98 -26.92 17.30
N THR A 173 60.29 -26.97 17.02
CA THR A 173 61.22 -27.73 17.84
C THR A 173 61.30 -27.05 19.20
N PRO A 174 61.00 -27.75 20.31
CA PRO A 174 61.25 -27.24 21.65
C PRO A 174 62.74 -26.92 21.79
N VAL A 175 63.06 -25.87 22.55
CA VAL A 175 64.43 -25.43 22.89
C VAL A 175 65.13 -26.44 23.83
N ALA A 176 65.07 -27.74 23.55
CA ALA A 176 65.71 -28.76 24.34
C ALA A 176 66.39 -29.80 23.46
N THR A 177 67.70 -29.94 23.69
CA THR A 177 68.65 -30.91 23.13
C THR A 177 69.11 -30.64 21.69
N ALA A 178 70.34 -30.14 21.60
CA ALA A 178 71.16 -30.08 20.41
C ALA A 178 71.42 -31.50 19.88
N ALA A 179 70.60 -31.96 18.94
CA ALA A 179 70.90 -33.04 18.00
C ALA A 179 69.86 -33.01 16.88
N ALA A 180 70.29 -33.04 15.63
CA ALA A 180 69.48 -33.03 14.41
C ALA A 180 68.88 -31.67 13.98
N CYS A 181 69.73 -30.79 13.45
CA CYS A 181 69.33 -29.79 12.46
C CYS A 181 69.77 -30.30 11.08
N THR A 182 68.87 -30.94 10.33
CA THR A 182 69.10 -31.36 8.94
C THR A 182 68.79 -30.19 8.01
N GLY A 183 69.79 -29.33 7.85
CA GLY A 183 69.83 -28.24 6.88
C GLY A 183 71.28 -27.82 6.69
N PRO A 184 71.64 -27.16 5.58
CA PRO A 184 73.04 -26.93 5.18
C PRO A 184 73.89 -26.21 6.25
N ASN A 185 73.27 -25.52 7.22
CA ASN A 185 73.94 -24.83 8.32
C ASN A 185 74.06 -25.68 9.62
N GLY A 186 73.29 -26.76 9.77
CA GLY A 186 73.36 -27.66 10.93
C GLY A 186 74.50 -28.68 10.84
N ASP A 187 74.85 -29.06 9.61
CA ASP A 187 76.04 -29.86 9.31
C ASP A 187 77.33 -29.09 9.60
N GLU A 188 77.35 -27.76 9.42
CA GLU A 188 78.50 -26.92 9.80
C GLU A 188 78.70 -26.88 11.32
N VAL A 189 77.64 -26.70 12.12
CA VAL A 189 77.76 -26.61 13.58
C VAL A 189 78.21 -27.94 14.19
N THR A 190 77.69 -29.07 13.70
CA THR A 190 78.08 -30.40 14.17
C THR A 190 79.49 -30.79 13.71
N ASN A 191 79.88 -30.41 12.49
CA ASN A 191 81.25 -30.59 11.99
C ASN A 191 82.26 -29.72 12.76
N LEU A 192 81.89 -28.49 13.13
CA LEU A 192 82.71 -27.60 13.95
C LEU A 192 82.83 -28.08 15.40
N GLN A 193 81.77 -28.64 16.01
CA GLN A 193 81.85 -29.30 17.31
C GLN A 193 82.76 -30.53 17.28
N ALA A 194 82.69 -31.34 16.22
CA ALA A 194 83.59 -32.49 16.04
C ALA A 194 85.05 -32.06 15.80
N GLN A 195 85.30 -30.96 15.09
CA GLN A 195 86.63 -30.38 14.91
C GLN A 195 87.20 -29.74 16.19
N LEU A 196 86.33 -29.21 17.07
CA LEU A 196 86.72 -28.69 18.38
C LEU A 196 87.13 -29.83 19.33
N GLN A 197 86.39 -30.94 19.34
CA GLN A 197 86.73 -32.16 20.09
C GLN A 197 87.97 -32.89 19.56
N ALA A 198 88.27 -32.78 18.27
CA ALA A 198 89.48 -33.34 17.66
C ALA A 198 90.72 -32.44 17.79
N SER A 199 90.63 -31.32 18.54
CA SER A 199 91.74 -30.37 18.61
C SER A 199 92.89 -30.91 19.47
N LYS A 200 94.11 -30.81 18.91
CA LYS A 200 95.40 -31.21 19.48
C LYS A 200 95.81 -30.48 20.79
N LEU A 201 94.86 -29.83 21.47
CA LEU A 201 95.09 -29.11 22.72
C LEU A 201 95.62 -30.05 23.82
N ASP A 202 95.08 -31.28 23.90
CA ASP A 202 95.55 -32.29 24.86
C ASP A 202 96.96 -32.80 24.51
N ASP A 203 97.25 -33.03 23.22
CA ASP A 203 98.58 -33.46 22.75
C ASP A 203 99.65 -32.39 23.01
N HIS A 204 99.31 -31.11 22.85
CA HIS A 204 100.26 -30.04 23.12
C HIS A 204 100.41 -29.71 24.60
N ALA A 205 99.35 -29.85 25.42
CA ALA A 205 99.46 -29.77 26.88
C ALA A 205 100.40 -30.87 27.43
N ALA A 206 100.27 -32.10 26.91
CA ALA A 206 101.19 -33.18 27.22
C ALA A 206 102.65 -32.86 26.80
N ASN A 207 102.83 -32.25 25.62
CA ASN A 207 104.16 -31.82 25.17
C ASN A 207 104.77 -30.69 26.02
N VAL A 208 103.97 -29.72 26.47
CA VAL A 208 104.44 -28.65 27.37
C VAL A 208 104.86 -29.25 28.72
N SER A 209 104.04 -30.13 29.32
CA SER A 209 104.43 -30.81 30.56
C SER A 209 105.68 -31.68 30.39
N ALA A 210 105.86 -32.35 29.24
CA ALA A 210 107.08 -33.11 28.97
C ALA A 210 108.33 -32.22 28.88
N LEU A 211 108.21 -31.01 28.29
CA LEU A 211 109.31 -30.04 28.23
C LEU A 211 109.62 -29.44 29.61
N GLU A 212 108.60 -29.18 30.43
CA GLU A 212 108.77 -28.69 31.81
C GLU A 212 109.51 -29.72 32.69
N ILE A 213 109.18 -31.01 32.56
CA ILE A 213 109.88 -32.08 33.27
C ILE A 213 111.35 -32.15 32.82
N ARG A 214 111.63 -32.09 31.51
CA ARG A 214 112.99 -32.09 30.98
C ARG A 214 113.80 -30.89 31.49
N LEU A 215 113.19 -29.70 31.54
CA LEU A 215 113.81 -28.49 32.07
C LEU A 215 114.16 -28.65 33.55
N GLN A 216 113.26 -29.22 34.35
CA GLN A 216 113.50 -29.48 35.76
C GLN A 216 114.66 -30.44 35.99
N THR A 217 114.74 -31.52 35.21
CA THR A 217 115.86 -32.50 35.28
C THR A 217 117.21 -31.83 35.00
N VAL A 218 117.29 -30.99 33.96
CA VAL A 218 118.50 -30.25 33.59
C VAL A 218 118.95 -29.28 34.71
N CYS A 219 118.00 -28.63 35.39
CA CYS A 219 118.29 -27.75 36.53
C CYS A 219 118.86 -28.52 37.73
N GLU A 220 118.32 -29.70 38.03
CA GLU A 220 118.79 -30.56 39.13
C GLU A 220 120.21 -31.09 38.88
N GLU A 221 120.52 -31.51 37.64
CA GLU A 221 121.86 -31.95 37.24
C GLU A 221 122.91 -30.82 37.36
N LEU A 222 122.54 -29.59 36.98
CA LEU A 222 123.40 -28.42 37.13
C LEU A 222 123.72 -28.14 38.61
N GLN A 223 122.73 -28.24 39.49
CA GLN A 223 122.91 -28.02 40.92
C GLN A 223 123.83 -29.08 41.56
N LEU A 224 123.69 -30.35 41.15
CA LEU A 224 124.54 -31.44 41.61
C LEU A 224 125.99 -31.24 41.19
N THR A 225 126.24 -30.89 39.93
CA THR A 225 127.61 -30.65 39.44
C THR A 225 128.28 -29.45 40.11
N GLN A 226 127.53 -28.38 40.39
CA GLN A 226 128.03 -27.23 41.14
C GLN A 226 128.45 -27.60 42.57
N SER A 227 127.66 -28.43 43.25
CA SER A 227 127.99 -28.89 44.62
C SER A 227 129.26 -29.76 44.66
N ALA A 228 129.46 -30.65 43.68
CA ALA A 228 130.66 -31.47 43.59
C ALA A 228 131.93 -30.63 43.39
N LEU A 229 131.83 -29.56 42.59
CA LEU A 229 132.93 -28.63 42.36
C LEU A 229 133.34 -27.90 43.64
N THR A 230 132.38 -27.34 44.37
CA THR A 230 132.65 -26.66 45.65
C THR A 230 133.32 -27.57 46.69
N THR A 231 132.96 -28.86 46.68
CA THR A 231 133.57 -29.87 47.57
C THR A 231 135.03 -30.13 47.20
N SER A 232 135.34 -30.23 45.90
CA SER A 232 136.71 -30.41 45.40
C SER A 232 137.59 -29.19 45.71
N GLU A 233 137.06 -27.97 45.53
CA GLU A 233 137.76 -26.73 45.86
C GLU A 233 138.12 -26.64 47.36
N ALA A 234 137.17 -26.99 48.24
CA ALA A 234 137.40 -27.02 49.68
C ALA A 234 138.54 -27.99 50.05
N ARG A 235 138.57 -29.19 49.45
CA ARG A 235 139.61 -30.20 49.68
C ARG A 235 141.01 -29.72 49.27
N CYS A 236 141.14 -29.02 48.14
CA CYS A 236 142.45 -28.49 47.73
C CYS A 236 142.89 -27.29 48.57
N ASN A 237 141.96 -26.50 49.14
CA ASN A 237 142.30 -25.43 50.08
C ASN A 237 142.83 -25.98 51.42
N GLU A 238 142.20 -27.04 51.94
CA GLU A 238 142.66 -27.76 53.15
C GLU A 238 144.10 -28.28 53.00
N LEU A 239 144.43 -28.94 51.88
CA LEU A 239 145.78 -29.44 51.63
C LEU A 239 146.83 -28.32 51.54
N LYS A 240 146.47 -27.15 50.97
CA LYS A 240 147.35 -25.98 50.93
C LYS A 240 147.60 -25.41 52.33
N GLU A 241 146.58 -25.39 53.18
CA GLU A 241 146.70 -24.94 54.57
C GLU A 241 147.64 -25.86 55.36
N GLN A 242 147.48 -27.18 55.21
CA GLN A 242 148.39 -28.17 55.80
C GLN A 242 149.85 -27.97 55.37
N LEU A 243 150.10 -27.68 54.08
CA LEU A 243 151.43 -27.36 53.58
C LEU A 243 151.99 -26.06 54.20
N ASN A 244 151.17 -25.01 54.31
CA ASN A 244 151.57 -23.74 54.93
C ASN A 244 151.96 -23.91 56.40
N ASN A 245 151.25 -24.77 57.14
CA ASN A 245 151.53 -25.06 58.55
C ASN A 245 152.88 -25.77 58.77
N MET A 246 153.40 -26.51 57.77
CA MET A 246 154.73 -27.16 57.87
C MET A 246 155.90 -26.24 57.49
N ARG A 247 155.66 -25.16 56.74
CA ARG A 247 156.68 -24.21 56.27
C ARG A 247 157.55 -23.60 57.40
N PRO A 248 157.01 -23.16 58.55
CA PRO A 248 157.83 -22.62 59.64
C PRO A 248 158.77 -23.67 60.24
N ASN A 249 158.37 -24.95 60.34
CA ASN A 249 159.22 -26.02 60.87
C ASN A 249 160.44 -26.29 59.98
N ILE A 250 160.27 -26.25 58.66
CA ILE A 250 161.35 -26.38 57.68
C ILE A 250 162.30 -25.18 57.76
N SER A 251 161.74 -23.98 57.91
CA SER A 251 162.51 -22.74 58.02
C SER A 251 163.38 -22.74 59.29
N SER A 252 162.83 -23.21 60.41
CA SER A 252 163.53 -23.34 61.70
C SER A 252 164.72 -24.31 61.62
N ILE A 253 164.55 -25.46 60.97
CA ILE A 253 165.64 -26.44 60.79
C ILE A 253 166.71 -25.95 59.80
N THR A 254 166.32 -25.20 58.76
CA THR A 254 167.28 -24.62 57.80
C THR A 254 168.20 -23.62 58.49
N VAL A 255 167.66 -22.78 59.37
CA VAL A 255 168.44 -21.83 60.18
C VAL A 255 169.37 -22.55 61.16
N ALA A 256 168.93 -23.67 61.76
CA ALA A 256 169.76 -24.48 62.64
C ALA A 256 170.96 -25.17 61.94
N CYS A 257 170.95 -25.27 60.60
CA CYS A 257 172.03 -25.90 59.81
C CYS A 257 173.00 -24.90 59.15
N GLN A 258 172.91 -23.59 59.40
CA GLN A 258 173.71 -22.56 58.70
C GLN A 258 174.92 -21.99 59.48
N THR A 259 175.36 -22.62 60.57
CA THR A 259 176.60 -22.21 61.27
C THR A 259 177.79 -23.09 60.82
N ASP A 260 178.42 -22.68 59.73
CA ASP A 260 179.75 -23.15 59.29
C ASP A 260 180.83 -22.44 60.12
N ASP A 261 181.50 -23.15 61.03
CA ASP A 261 182.90 -22.89 61.36
C ASP A 261 183.58 -24.17 61.85
N LEU A 262 184.47 -24.67 60.98
CA LEU A 262 185.69 -25.46 61.23
C LEU A 262 185.58 -26.94 61.65
N VAL A 263 185.91 -27.81 60.68
CA VAL A 263 186.75 -29.00 60.92
C VAL A 263 188.07 -28.81 60.17
N PRO A 264 189.23 -28.73 60.86
CA PRO A 264 190.55 -28.95 60.26
C PRO A 264 191.01 -30.42 60.42
N GLU A 265 191.78 -30.85 59.42
CA GLU A 265 192.43 -32.16 59.22
C GLU A 265 193.32 -32.66 60.37
N GLU A 266 193.22 -33.97 60.61
CA GLU A 266 194.17 -34.93 61.21
C GLU A 266 194.93 -34.57 62.50
N LEU A 267 194.71 -35.36 63.57
CA LEU A 267 195.78 -35.91 64.44
C LEU A 267 195.24 -37.02 65.36
N LYS A 268 196.09 -38.02 65.58
CA LYS A 268 195.87 -39.25 66.34
C LYS A 268 195.87 -39.02 67.87
N GLU A 269 195.20 -39.95 68.54
CA GLU A 269 195.41 -40.43 69.92
C GLU A 269 195.24 -39.45 71.10
N GLU A 270 194.09 -39.65 71.75
CA GLU A 270 193.82 -39.72 73.19
C GLU A 270 192.92 -38.62 73.81
N THR A 271 191.77 -39.12 74.30
CA THR A 271 190.68 -38.50 75.09
C THR A 271 189.64 -37.67 74.32
N GLU A 272 188.56 -38.35 73.89
CA GLU A 272 187.32 -37.69 73.42
C GLU A 272 186.64 -36.93 74.55
N SER A 273 186.36 -35.64 74.33
CA SER A 273 185.49 -34.81 75.19
C SER A 273 184.01 -35.12 74.93
N SER A 274 183.23 -35.30 76.00
CA SER A 274 181.77 -35.53 76.03
C SER A 274 180.95 -34.55 75.15
N GLU A 275 181.46 -33.34 74.93
CA GLU A 275 180.78 -32.29 74.18
C GLU A 275 180.65 -32.60 72.68
N LEU A 276 181.63 -33.29 72.09
CA LEU A 276 181.62 -33.64 70.65
C LEU A 276 180.59 -34.74 70.32
N ILE A 277 180.37 -35.69 71.23
CA ILE A 277 179.37 -36.76 71.05
C ILE A 277 177.95 -36.19 71.13
N SER A 278 177.72 -35.24 72.04
CA SER A 278 176.43 -34.54 72.19
C SER A 278 176.08 -33.73 70.93
N ALA A 279 177.03 -32.95 70.42
CA ALA A 279 176.86 -32.18 69.19
C ALA A 279 176.57 -33.09 67.97
N ARG A 280 177.31 -34.20 67.84
CA ARG A 280 177.08 -35.20 66.79
C ARG A 280 175.67 -35.82 66.86
N ASN A 281 175.19 -36.16 68.05
CA ASN A 281 173.85 -36.73 68.23
C ASN A 281 172.73 -35.71 67.91
N GLN A 282 172.92 -34.43 68.26
CA GLN A 282 172.00 -33.35 67.88
C GLN A 282 171.93 -33.18 66.36
N ILE A 283 173.07 -33.21 65.66
CA ILE A 283 173.11 -33.14 64.19
C ILE A 283 172.36 -34.32 63.56
N ILE A 284 172.55 -35.54 64.07
CA ILE A 284 171.84 -36.73 63.55
C ILE A 284 170.33 -36.61 63.76
N GLN A 285 169.87 -36.12 64.92
CA GLN A 285 168.45 -35.86 65.17
C GLN A 285 167.88 -34.79 64.23
N LEU A 286 168.60 -33.69 64.01
CA LEU A 286 168.18 -32.64 63.07
C LEU A 286 168.14 -33.16 61.63
N ILE A 287 169.06 -34.03 61.21
CA ILE A 287 169.04 -34.68 59.89
C ILE A 287 167.83 -35.62 59.76
N ALA A 288 167.50 -36.39 60.81
CA ALA A 288 166.33 -37.26 60.82
C ALA A 288 165.01 -36.47 60.75
N GLU A 289 164.89 -35.38 61.53
CA GLU A 289 163.77 -34.45 61.51
C GLU A 289 163.61 -33.77 60.14
N ARG A 290 164.71 -33.31 59.55
CA ARG A 290 164.76 -32.75 58.20
C ARG A 290 164.29 -33.76 57.15
N ASN A 291 164.76 -35.00 57.22
CA ASN A 291 164.36 -36.04 56.27
C ASN A 291 162.88 -36.41 56.43
N ARG A 292 162.37 -36.47 57.67
CA ARG A 292 160.94 -36.69 57.97
C ARG A 292 160.08 -35.56 57.40
N LEU A 293 160.45 -34.30 57.62
CA LEU A 293 159.74 -33.14 57.06
C LEU A 293 159.87 -33.07 55.54
N SER A 294 161.05 -33.36 54.97
CA SER A 294 161.24 -33.43 53.52
C SER A 294 160.36 -34.50 52.88
N ASN A 295 160.25 -35.68 53.48
CA ASN A 295 159.34 -36.72 53.02
C ASN A 295 157.87 -36.32 53.19
N GLY A 296 157.51 -35.64 54.30
CA GLY A 296 156.18 -35.08 54.51
C GLY A 296 155.80 -34.03 53.46
N VAL A 297 156.74 -33.14 53.10
CA VAL A 297 156.56 -32.13 52.04
C VAL A 297 156.42 -32.79 50.68
N LYS A 298 157.25 -33.78 50.35
CA LYS A 298 157.12 -34.52 49.09
C LYS A 298 155.77 -35.20 48.97
N ASN A 299 155.31 -35.85 50.05
CA ASN A 299 154.01 -36.51 50.08
C ASN A 299 152.85 -35.50 49.96
N LEU A 300 152.87 -34.39 50.70
CA LEU A 300 151.87 -33.32 50.57
C LEU A 300 151.92 -32.66 49.20
N HIS A 301 153.10 -32.47 48.62
CA HIS A 301 153.25 -31.93 47.27
C HIS A 301 152.64 -32.87 46.24
N GLU A 302 152.89 -34.17 46.33
CA GLU A 302 152.26 -35.20 45.48
C GLU A 302 150.73 -35.19 45.66
N GLN A 303 150.22 -35.11 46.89
CA GLN A 303 148.78 -34.99 47.16
C GLN A 303 148.18 -33.69 46.59
N ILE A 304 148.88 -32.57 46.67
CA ILE A 304 148.43 -31.27 46.12
C ILE A 304 148.43 -31.32 44.59
N VAL A 305 149.47 -31.88 43.98
CA VAL A 305 149.54 -32.06 42.53
C VAL A 305 148.40 -32.97 42.06
N ASN A 306 148.18 -34.10 42.74
CA ASN A 306 147.07 -35.01 42.44
C ASN A 306 145.70 -34.33 42.63
N CYS A 307 145.48 -33.61 43.74
CA CYS A 307 144.26 -32.83 43.97
C CYS A 307 144.05 -31.79 42.87
N ARG A 308 145.13 -31.10 42.44
CA ARG A 308 145.05 -30.07 41.41
C ARG A 308 144.75 -30.66 40.03
N THR A 309 145.32 -31.82 39.69
CA THR A 309 144.98 -32.53 38.45
C THR A 309 143.55 -33.06 38.46
N GLU A 310 143.09 -33.60 39.59
CA GLU A 310 141.69 -34.01 39.77
C GLU A 310 140.76 -32.80 39.62
N GLN A 311 141.08 -31.68 40.25
CA GLN A 311 140.32 -30.43 40.15
C GLN A 311 140.25 -29.90 38.73
N LEU A 312 141.37 -29.81 38.01
CA LEU A 312 141.38 -29.35 36.61
C LEU A 312 140.56 -30.28 35.70
N SER A 313 140.60 -31.59 35.96
CA SER A 313 139.79 -32.56 35.22
C SER A 313 138.30 -32.44 35.55
N ALA A 314 137.96 -32.14 36.81
CA ALA A 314 136.60 -31.90 37.26
C ALA A 314 136.06 -30.57 36.70
N ASP A 315 136.86 -29.50 36.71
CA ASP A 315 136.55 -28.21 36.09
C ASP A 315 136.26 -28.37 34.60
N TYR A 316 137.10 -29.11 33.88
CA TYR A 316 136.90 -29.37 32.46
C TYR A 316 135.63 -30.18 32.17
N ARG A 317 135.32 -31.18 33.00
CA ARG A 317 134.06 -31.95 32.89
C ARG A 317 132.85 -31.06 33.21
N ALA A 318 132.94 -30.24 34.25
CA ALA A 318 131.88 -29.31 34.65
C ALA A 318 131.62 -28.24 33.57
N GLN A 319 132.66 -27.70 32.95
CA GLN A 319 132.52 -26.74 31.85
C GLN A 319 131.88 -27.36 30.60
N ASN A 320 132.28 -28.58 30.22
CA ASN A 320 131.65 -29.26 29.09
C ASN A 320 130.19 -29.61 29.39
N HIS A 321 129.90 -30.10 30.58
CA HIS A 321 128.53 -30.42 30.98
C HIS A 321 127.66 -29.15 31.07
N ALA A 322 128.19 -28.05 31.63
CA ALA A 322 127.48 -26.76 31.65
C ALA A 322 127.18 -26.24 30.23
N ARG A 323 128.09 -26.44 29.28
CA ARG A 323 127.85 -26.10 27.87
C ARG A 323 126.76 -26.98 27.25
N GLU A 324 126.81 -28.29 27.45
CA GLU A 324 125.78 -29.23 26.97
C GLU A 324 124.39 -28.93 27.56
N LEU A 325 124.32 -28.60 28.86
CA LEU A 325 123.08 -28.19 29.52
C LEU A 325 122.58 -26.84 28.96
N THR A 326 123.48 -25.89 28.70
CA THR A 326 123.11 -24.58 28.09
C THR A 326 122.54 -24.76 26.68
N ASP A 327 123.17 -25.59 25.85
CA ASP A 327 122.68 -25.91 24.49
C ASP A 327 121.32 -26.62 24.55
N SER A 328 121.13 -27.52 25.52
CA SER A 328 119.86 -28.21 25.77
C SER A 328 118.76 -27.26 26.24
N LEU A 329 119.08 -26.31 27.13
CA LEU A 329 118.16 -25.26 27.58
C LEU A 329 117.73 -24.36 26.42
N GLN A 330 118.67 -23.94 25.58
CA GLN A 330 118.35 -23.13 24.41
C GLN A 330 117.44 -23.88 23.44
N THR A 331 117.67 -25.18 23.24
CA THR A 331 116.81 -26.04 22.41
C THR A 331 115.40 -26.13 22.97
N ILE A 332 115.27 -26.45 24.27
CA ILE A 332 113.96 -26.52 24.96
C ILE A 332 113.23 -25.17 24.88
N GLN A 333 113.94 -24.05 25.06
CA GLN A 333 113.37 -22.71 24.95
C GLN A 333 112.81 -22.45 23.55
N THR A 334 113.55 -22.81 22.49
CA THR A 334 113.07 -22.65 21.11
C THR A 334 111.87 -23.54 20.79
N GLU A 335 111.85 -24.79 21.28
CA GLU A 335 110.71 -25.69 21.15
C GLU A 335 109.46 -25.12 21.85
N LEU A 336 109.64 -24.58 23.06
CA LEU A 336 108.57 -23.93 23.84
C LEU A 336 107.99 -22.70 23.12
N ASP A 337 108.85 -21.84 22.58
CA ASP A 337 108.41 -20.64 21.86
C ASP A 337 107.67 -20.98 20.55
N GLN A 338 108.10 -22.03 19.84
CA GLN A 338 107.38 -22.56 18.67
C GLN A 338 105.99 -23.09 19.05
N VAL A 339 105.89 -23.88 20.11
CA VAL A 339 104.60 -24.41 20.61
C VAL A 339 103.69 -23.26 21.05
N ARG A 340 104.20 -22.26 21.77
CA ARG A 340 103.43 -21.07 22.18
C ARG A 340 102.92 -20.26 20.99
N SER A 341 103.76 -20.06 19.97
CA SER A 341 103.37 -19.35 18.75
C SER A 341 102.26 -20.10 18.00
N ALA A 342 102.40 -21.43 17.84
CA ALA A 342 101.39 -22.27 17.21
C ALA A 342 100.05 -22.24 17.99
N HIS A 343 100.10 -22.31 19.33
CA HIS A 343 98.89 -22.15 20.16
C HIS A 343 98.25 -20.78 20.02
N GLY A 344 99.04 -19.70 20.05
CA GLY A 344 98.53 -18.34 19.86
C GLY A 344 97.80 -18.19 18.52
N ALA A 345 98.37 -18.75 17.45
CA ALA A 345 97.72 -18.76 16.13
C ALA A 345 96.39 -19.54 16.15
N ARG A 346 96.35 -20.73 16.77
CA ARG A 346 95.12 -21.54 16.86
C ARG A 346 94.05 -20.88 17.73
N ILE A 347 94.43 -20.25 18.83
CA ILE A 347 93.49 -19.50 19.68
C ILE A 347 92.87 -18.34 18.90
N ASN A 348 93.66 -17.59 18.12
CA ASN A 348 93.14 -16.51 17.28
C ASN A 348 92.17 -17.02 16.21
N GLU A 349 92.49 -18.15 15.57
CA GLU A 349 91.63 -18.80 14.58
C GLU A 349 90.29 -19.21 15.19
N LEU A 350 90.30 -19.93 16.32
CA LEU A 350 89.10 -20.35 17.04
C LEU A 350 88.29 -19.15 17.55
N THR A 351 88.95 -18.08 17.97
CA THR A 351 88.28 -16.84 18.41
C THR A 351 87.53 -16.17 17.23
N LEU A 352 88.15 -16.14 16.05
CA LEU A 352 87.53 -15.59 14.85
C LEU A 352 86.35 -16.44 14.38
N GLU A 353 86.48 -17.76 14.45
CA GLU A 353 85.42 -18.70 14.13
C GLU A 353 84.24 -18.59 15.09
N HIS A 354 84.50 -18.52 16.40
CA HIS A 354 83.49 -18.26 17.41
C HIS A 354 82.76 -16.93 17.14
N ALA A 355 83.48 -15.86 16.80
CA ALA A 355 82.87 -14.58 16.46
C ALA A 355 81.96 -14.66 15.22
N ARG A 356 82.34 -15.45 14.21
CA ARG A 356 81.50 -15.70 13.02
C ARG A 356 80.24 -16.49 13.39
N LEU A 357 80.39 -17.56 14.17
CA LEU A 357 79.27 -18.38 14.64
C LEU A 357 78.31 -17.57 15.52
N GLN A 358 78.82 -16.74 16.41
CA GLN A 358 78.00 -15.84 17.23
C GLN A 358 77.21 -14.87 16.34
N ALA A 359 77.85 -14.26 15.33
CA ALA A 359 77.15 -13.38 14.41
C ALA A 359 76.09 -14.11 13.57
N THR A 360 76.31 -15.38 13.20
CA THR A 360 75.26 -16.19 12.56
C THR A 360 74.12 -16.51 13.50
N TYR A 361 74.41 -16.84 14.76
CA TYR A 361 73.42 -17.12 15.79
C TYR A 361 72.54 -15.89 16.05
N ASP A 362 73.14 -14.72 16.23
CA ASP A 362 72.41 -13.47 16.47
C ASP A 362 71.47 -13.12 15.30
N ARG A 363 71.91 -13.36 14.04
CA ARG A 363 71.06 -13.20 12.86
C ARG A 363 69.88 -14.17 12.87
N LEU A 364 70.10 -15.44 13.19
CA LEU A 364 69.03 -16.44 13.25
C LEU A 364 68.02 -16.12 14.36
N VAL A 365 68.49 -15.70 15.54
CA VAL A 365 67.61 -15.26 16.64
C VAL A 365 66.77 -14.06 16.23
N THR A 366 67.39 -13.08 15.55
CA THR A 366 66.67 -11.89 15.04
C THR A 366 65.59 -12.30 14.02
N SER A 367 65.93 -13.18 13.08
CA SER A 367 64.99 -13.71 12.09
C SER A 367 63.83 -14.49 12.73
N SER A 368 64.11 -15.34 13.73
CA SER A 368 63.08 -16.10 14.44
C SER A 368 62.14 -15.19 15.23
N ASN A 369 62.66 -14.16 15.89
CA ASN A 369 61.85 -13.16 16.57
C ASN A 369 60.98 -12.35 15.59
N GLN A 370 61.48 -12.05 14.39
CA GLN A 370 60.68 -11.38 13.36
C GLN A 370 59.54 -12.28 12.87
N ILE A 371 59.82 -13.55 12.56
CA ILE A 371 58.78 -14.52 12.16
C ILE A 371 57.73 -14.66 13.28
N ARG A 372 58.15 -14.68 14.54
CA ARG A 372 57.24 -14.72 15.69
C ARG A 372 56.32 -13.49 15.73
N ALA A 373 56.87 -12.30 15.54
CA ALA A 373 56.07 -11.06 15.52
C ALA A 373 55.08 -11.04 14.34
N GLU A 374 55.49 -11.48 13.15
CA GLU A 374 54.60 -11.60 11.98
C GLU A 374 53.47 -12.60 12.23
N ARG A 375 53.79 -13.74 12.85
CA ARG A 375 52.79 -14.74 13.27
C ARG A 375 51.80 -14.18 14.28
N ASP A 376 52.25 -13.39 15.26
CA ASP A 376 51.37 -12.81 16.29
C ASP A 376 50.40 -11.80 15.65
N VAL A 377 50.87 -10.98 14.69
CA VAL A 377 50.02 -10.06 13.92
C VAL A 377 48.97 -10.82 13.09
N LEU A 378 49.37 -11.91 12.42
CA LEU A 378 48.45 -12.75 11.65
C LEU A 378 47.40 -13.42 12.54
N HIS A 379 47.76 -13.87 13.74
CA HIS A 379 46.81 -14.39 14.72
C HIS A 379 45.78 -13.33 15.15
N GLU A 380 46.22 -12.10 15.43
CA GLU A 380 45.30 -11.01 15.78
C GLU A 380 44.32 -10.68 14.64
N GLN A 381 44.80 -10.68 13.40
CA GLN A 381 43.95 -10.49 12.22
C GLN A 381 42.95 -11.64 12.04
N LEU A 382 43.39 -12.89 12.26
CA LEU A 382 42.53 -14.07 12.19
C LEU A 382 41.41 -14.00 13.23
N ASP A 383 41.72 -13.60 14.46
CA ASP A 383 40.73 -13.50 15.53
C ASP A 383 39.70 -12.39 15.28
N LYS A 384 40.12 -11.23 14.77
CA LYS A 384 39.19 -10.18 14.30
C LYS A 384 38.26 -10.67 13.19
N LEU A 385 38.78 -11.43 12.23
CA LEU A 385 37.96 -12.00 11.14
C LEU A 385 36.98 -13.06 11.66
N LYS A 386 37.37 -13.89 12.64
CA LYS A 386 36.47 -14.84 13.29
C LYS A 386 35.32 -14.13 14.01
N GLU A 387 35.62 -13.06 14.74
CA GLU A 387 34.61 -12.25 15.44
C GLU A 387 33.63 -11.62 14.45
N GLN A 388 34.14 -11.02 13.36
CA GLN A 388 33.30 -10.47 12.29
C GLN A 388 32.40 -11.53 11.65
N LEU A 389 32.93 -12.73 11.39
CA LEU A 389 32.16 -13.83 10.84
C LEU A 389 31.05 -14.28 11.80
N GLU A 390 31.34 -14.36 13.10
CA GLU A 390 30.35 -14.78 14.09
C GLU A 390 29.23 -13.75 14.24
N ASN A 391 29.57 -12.47 14.29
CA ASN A 391 28.58 -11.39 14.28
C ASN A 391 27.69 -11.42 13.03
N ALA A 392 28.28 -11.69 11.85
CA ALA A 392 27.53 -11.82 10.61
C ALA A 392 26.59 -13.04 10.61
N LYS A 393 26.98 -14.16 11.23
CA LYS A 393 26.09 -15.32 11.39
C LYS A 393 24.89 -14.99 12.29
N ILE A 394 25.14 -14.39 13.45
CA ILE A 394 24.08 -14.00 14.40
C ILE A 394 23.10 -13.04 13.72
N HIS A 395 23.59 -12.06 12.97
CA HIS A 395 22.74 -11.13 12.22
C HIS A 395 21.88 -11.83 11.16
N ASN A 396 22.45 -12.80 10.44
CA ASN A 396 21.72 -13.56 9.43
C ASN A 396 20.66 -14.48 10.06
N GLU A 397 20.96 -15.11 11.20
CA GLU A 397 19.98 -15.90 11.97
C GLU A 397 18.81 -15.04 12.46
N GLU A 398 19.05 -13.82 12.94
CA GLU A 398 17.97 -12.91 13.33
C GLU A 398 17.15 -12.45 12.12
N LEU A 399 17.78 -12.15 10.98
CA LEU A 399 17.08 -11.77 9.75
C LEU A 399 16.19 -12.92 9.23
N LEU A 400 16.67 -14.16 9.27
CA LEU A 400 15.89 -15.35 8.95
C LEU A 400 14.69 -15.53 9.90
N ARG A 401 14.89 -15.28 11.19
CA ARG A 401 13.82 -15.32 12.19
C ARG A 401 12.75 -14.28 11.91
N GLN A 402 13.16 -13.05 11.62
CA GLN A 402 12.27 -11.95 11.24
C GLN A 402 11.49 -12.28 9.96
N GLN A 403 12.13 -12.80 8.92
CA GLN A 403 11.46 -13.24 7.69
C GLN A 403 10.40 -14.32 7.95
N SER A 404 10.69 -15.28 8.84
CA SER A 404 9.73 -16.33 9.24
C SER A 404 8.54 -15.74 10.00
N ASP A 405 8.78 -14.81 10.93
CA ASP A 405 7.73 -14.14 11.70
C ASP A 405 6.83 -13.30 10.79
N ASP A 406 7.42 -12.52 9.89
CA ASP A 406 6.69 -11.76 8.85
C ASP A 406 5.88 -12.70 7.96
N HIS A 407 6.45 -13.81 7.51
CA HIS A 407 5.73 -14.80 6.70
C HIS A 407 4.51 -15.39 7.43
N ASN A 408 4.67 -15.73 8.70
CA ASN A 408 3.58 -16.26 9.54
C ASN A 408 2.48 -15.21 9.73
N GLN A 409 2.84 -13.95 9.95
CA GLN A 409 1.88 -12.85 10.03
C GLN A 409 1.11 -12.67 8.72
N TRP A 410 1.81 -12.57 7.59
CA TRP A 410 1.18 -12.43 6.27
C TRP A 410 0.28 -13.62 5.94
N SER A 411 0.67 -14.84 6.33
CA SER A 411 -0.14 -16.04 6.15
C SER A 411 -1.43 -15.99 6.99
N ALA A 412 -1.36 -15.53 8.24
CA ALA A 412 -2.52 -15.35 9.10
C ALA A 412 -3.48 -14.27 8.56
N GLU A 413 -2.95 -13.12 8.12
CA GLU A 413 -3.75 -12.06 7.50
C GLU A 413 -4.42 -12.54 6.20
N ARG A 414 -3.69 -13.29 5.37
CA ARG A 414 -4.22 -13.90 4.14
C ARG A 414 -5.34 -14.90 4.44
N SER A 415 -5.20 -15.71 5.50
CA SER A 415 -6.24 -16.64 5.95
C SER A 415 -7.50 -15.89 6.40
N ASN A 416 -7.34 -14.82 7.18
CA ASN A 416 -8.45 -13.97 7.62
C ASN A 416 -9.17 -13.30 6.45
N LEU A 417 -8.43 -12.69 5.52
CA LEU A 417 -8.98 -12.10 4.30
C LEU A 417 -9.72 -13.14 3.44
N ASN A 418 -9.18 -14.37 3.33
CA ASN A 418 -9.87 -15.45 2.62
C ASN A 418 -11.20 -15.85 3.29
N SER A 419 -11.26 -15.88 4.63
CA SER A 419 -12.51 -16.10 5.37
C SER A 419 -13.53 -15.01 5.06
N GLN A 420 -13.11 -13.74 5.13
CA GLN A 420 -13.98 -12.60 4.81
C GLN A 420 -14.48 -12.64 3.36
N VAL A 421 -13.61 -13.01 2.40
CA VAL A 421 -14.02 -13.19 1.00
C VAL A 421 -15.02 -14.34 0.85
N SER A 422 -14.88 -15.42 1.62
CA SER A 422 -15.85 -16.53 1.61
C SER A 422 -17.20 -16.10 2.15
N GLU A 423 -17.23 -15.38 3.28
CA GLU A 423 -18.46 -14.83 3.86
C GLU A 423 -19.14 -13.86 2.88
N LEU A 424 -18.38 -12.95 2.27
CA LEU A 424 -18.92 -12.03 1.26
C LEU A 424 -19.49 -12.79 0.06
N LYS A 425 -18.85 -13.85 -0.41
CA LYS A 425 -19.40 -14.69 -1.50
C LYS A 425 -20.73 -15.35 -1.12
N GLU A 426 -20.87 -15.86 0.10
CA GLU A 426 -22.14 -16.40 0.57
C GLU A 426 -23.23 -15.31 0.61
N THR A 427 -22.91 -14.12 1.11
CA THR A 427 -23.88 -13.00 1.13
C THR A 427 -24.30 -12.56 -0.28
N VAL A 428 -23.37 -12.54 -1.24
CA VAL A 428 -23.69 -12.23 -2.65
C VAL A 428 -24.63 -13.29 -3.22
N ASN A 429 -24.33 -14.57 -3.02
CA ASN A 429 -25.19 -15.66 -3.50
C ASN A 429 -26.60 -15.60 -2.88
N ASP A 430 -26.72 -15.26 -1.60
CA ASP A 430 -28.01 -15.04 -0.94
C ASP A 430 -28.79 -13.86 -1.54
N LEU A 431 -28.11 -12.75 -1.84
CA LEU A 431 -28.71 -11.58 -2.48
C LEU A 431 -29.14 -11.87 -3.93
N GLU A 432 -28.36 -12.63 -4.67
CA GLU A 432 -28.72 -13.09 -6.02
C GLU A 432 -29.98 -13.98 -5.98
N ASN A 433 -30.06 -14.91 -5.03
CA ASN A 433 -31.24 -15.75 -4.86
C ASN A 433 -32.49 -14.93 -4.48
N LYS A 434 -32.33 -13.94 -3.59
CA LYS A 434 -33.42 -13.01 -3.23
C LYS A 434 -33.88 -12.18 -4.43
N THR A 435 -32.93 -11.67 -5.22
CA THR A 435 -33.21 -10.89 -6.43
C THR A 435 -34.01 -11.73 -7.43
N LYS A 436 -33.56 -12.96 -7.70
CA LYS A 436 -34.27 -13.90 -8.59
C LYS A 436 -35.69 -14.22 -8.10
N ASN A 437 -35.89 -14.33 -6.78
CA ASN A 437 -37.22 -14.55 -6.21
C ASN A 437 -38.13 -13.33 -6.41
N LEU A 438 -37.60 -12.13 -6.17
CA LEU A 438 -38.32 -10.87 -6.41
C LEU A 438 -38.67 -10.67 -7.88
N GLU A 439 -37.74 -10.97 -8.80
CA GLU A 439 -37.99 -10.94 -10.25
C GLU A 439 -39.14 -11.87 -10.64
N ASN A 440 -39.15 -13.10 -10.14
CA ASN A 440 -40.25 -14.04 -10.39
C ASN A 440 -41.58 -13.51 -9.83
N ARG A 441 -41.56 -12.86 -8.67
CA ARG A 441 -42.76 -12.25 -8.06
C ARG A 441 -43.27 -11.07 -8.87
N CYS A 442 -42.40 -10.20 -9.35
CA CYS A 442 -42.73 -9.08 -10.23
C CYS A 442 -43.32 -9.59 -11.55
N ALA A 443 -42.75 -10.63 -12.15
CA ALA A 443 -43.27 -11.24 -13.37
C ALA A 443 -44.69 -11.80 -13.17
N GLU A 444 -44.96 -12.47 -12.04
CA GLU A 444 -46.29 -12.99 -11.73
C GLU A 444 -47.32 -11.87 -11.49
N LEU A 445 -46.93 -10.83 -10.74
CA LEU A 445 -47.80 -9.65 -10.53
C LEU A 445 -48.11 -8.94 -11.85
N ASN A 446 -47.12 -8.79 -12.73
CA ASN A 446 -47.32 -8.19 -14.04
C ASN A 446 -48.27 -9.03 -14.91
N ARG A 447 -48.15 -10.36 -14.87
CA ARG A 447 -49.09 -11.27 -15.54
C ARG A 447 -50.52 -11.09 -15.01
N GLN A 448 -50.68 -10.93 -13.71
CA GLN A 448 -51.98 -10.66 -13.08
C GLN A 448 -52.54 -9.31 -13.50
N LEU A 449 -51.71 -8.26 -13.53
CA LEU A 449 -52.11 -6.92 -13.95
C LEU A 449 -52.60 -6.90 -15.40
N VAL A 450 -51.85 -7.51 -16.33
CA VAL A 450 -52.24 -7.62 -17.74
C VAL A 450 -53.58 -8.36 -17.90
N ASN A 451 -53.79 -9.43 -17.13
CA ASN A 451 -55.07 -10.14 -17.13
C ASN A 451 -56.22 -9.26 -16.64
N GLN A 452 -56.02 -8.50 -15.56
CA GLN A 452 -57.01 -7.54 -15.06
C GLN A 452 -57.30 -6.43 -16.07
N GLN A 453 -56.26 -5.89 -16.72
CA GLN A 453 -56.42 -4.88 -17.79
C GLN A 453 -57.24 -5.42 -18.97
N SER A 454 -57.03 -6.67 -19.38
CA SER A 454 -57.85 -7.32 -20.42
C SER A 454 -59.31 -7.41 -20.00
N LEU A 455 -59.58 -7.84 -18.76
CA LEU A 455 -60.95 -7.95 -18.24
C LEU A 455 -61.65 -6.58 -18.18
N VAL A 456 -60.93 -5.53 -17.77
CA VAL A 456 -61.46 -4.16 -17.77
C VAL A 456 -61.77 -3.70 -19.20
N SER A 457 -60.86 -3.92 -20.15
CA SER A 457 -61.08 -3.56 -21.56
C SER A 457 -62.29 -4.30 -22.17
N ASP A 458 -62.45 -5.59 -21.87
CA ASP A 458 -63.62 -6.37 -22.29
C ASP A 458 -64.93 -5.82 -21.66
N ALA A 459 -64.88 -5.36 -20.41
CA ALA A 459 -66.03 -4.75 -19.75
C ALA A 459 -66.36 -3.36 -20.33
N GLU A 460 -65.35 -2.54 -20.59
CA GLU A 460 -65.49 -1.21 -21.22
C GLU A 460 -66.11 -1.32 -22.61
N THR A 461 -65.62 -2.22 -23.45
CA THR A 461 -66.16 -2.44 -24.80
C THR A 461 -67.61 -2.92 -24.76
N LYS A 462 -67.96 -3.77 -23.80
CA LYS A 462 -69.34 -4.23 -23.59
C LYS A 462 -70.26 -3.10 -23.12
N LEU A 463 -69.81 -2.27 -22.19
CA LEU A 463 -70.53 -1.09 -21.72
C LEU A 463 -70.72 -0.06 -22.85
N ALA A 464 -69.67 0.19 -23.65
CA ALA A 464 -69.75 1.06 -24.81
C ALA A 464 -70.81 0.58 -25.80
N GLY A 465 -70.86 -0.73 -26.08
CA GLY A 465 -71.91 -1.33 -26.91
C GLY A 465 -73.32 -1.13 -26.33
N GLN A 466 -73.50 -1.31 -25.02
CA GLN A 466 -74.80 -1.09 -24.36
C GLN A 466 -75.24 0.38 -24.38
N ILE A 467 -74.29 1.31 -24.23
CA ILE A 467 -74.55 2.76 -24.33
C ILE A 467 -74.97 3.10 -25.76
N GLU A 468 -74.29 2.57 -26.77
CA GLU A 468 -74.65 2.81 -28.17
C GLU A 468 -76.05 2.27 -28.51
N ASP A 469 -76.36 1.03 -28.10
CA ASP A 469 -77.70 0.45 -28.24
C ASP A 469 -78.77 1.31 -27.56
N SER A 470 -78.48 1.83 -26.36
CA SER A 470 -79.40 2.68 -25.61
C SER A 470 -79.59 4.04 -26.28
N ASN A 471 -78.52 4.65 -26.78
CA ASN A 471 -78.55 5.90 -27.53
C ASN A 471 -79.35 5.74 -28.83
N GLN A 472 -79.19 4.60 -29.53
CA GLN A 472 -79.99 4.30 -30.71
C GLN A 472 -81.48 4.23 -30.36
N ARG A 473 -81.85 3.52 -29.29
CA ARG A 473 -83.25 3.46 -28.82
C ARG A 473 -83.80 4.83 -28.44
N VAL A 474 -83.00 5.66 -27.77
CA VAL A 474 -83.39 7.05 -27.42
C VAL A 474 -83.60 7.88 -28.68
N ASN A 475 -82.70 7.80 -29.66
CA ASN A 475 -82.82 8.53 -30.93
C ASN A 475 -84.05 8.08 -31.74
N GLU A 476 -84.33 6.77 -31.78
CA GLU A 476 -85.54 6.21 -32.40
C GLU A 476 -86.80 6.73 -31.69
N ALA A 477 -86.84 6.69 -30.35
CA ALA A 477 -87.95 7.22 -29.56
C ALA A 477 -88.14 8.73 -29.74
N GLN A 478 -87.05 9.51 -29.80
CA GLN A 478 -87.10 10.94 -30.08
C GLN A 478 -87.66 11.22 -31.48
N THR A 479 -87.26 10.44 -32.48
CA THR A 479 -87.76 10.57 -33.86
C THR A 479 -89.26 10.28 -33.91
N GLN A 480 -89.71 9.20 -33.26
CA GLN A 480 -91.12 8.86 -33.14
C GLN A 480 -91.91 9.94 -32.40
N LEU A 481 -91.38 10.46 -31.29
CA LEU A 481 -92.01 11.54 -30.54
C LEU A 481 -92.15 12.80 -31.42
N GLN A 482 -91.12 13.17 -32.18
CA GLN A 482 -91.15 14.32 -33.07
C GLN A 482 -92.17 14.14 -34.21
N GLN A 483 -92.33 12.92 -34.72
CA GLN A 483 -93.35 12.60 -35.71
C GLN A 483 -94.77 12.72 -35.12
N SER A 484 -95.01 12.12 -33.96
CA SER A 484 -96.29 12.23 -33.24
C SER A 484 -96.61 13.69 -32.89
N LYS A 485 -95.61 14.47 -32.48
CA LYS A 485 -95.76 15.91 -32.21
C LYS A 485 -96.23 16.67 -33.45
N LYS A 486 -95.60 16.45 -34.61
CA LYS A 486 -96.02 17.06 -35.89
C LYS A 486 -97.43 16.65 -36.29
N GLU A 487 -97.80 15.39 -36.03
CA GLU A 487 -99.16 14.90 -36.30
C GLU A 487 -100.19 15.59 -35.41
N VAL A 488 -99.89 15.75 -34.11
CA VAL A 488 -100.73 16.51 -33.17
C VAL A 488 -100.82 17.98 -33.58
N GLU A 489 -99.72 18.62 -33.97
CA GLU A 489 -99.72 20.01 -34.48
C GLU A 489 -100.62 20.14 -35.73
N SER A 490 -100.51 19.22 -36.68
CA SER A 490 -101.37 19.20 -37.88
C SER A 490 -102.85 18.91 -37.56
N LEU A 491 -103.13 18.03 -36.60
CA LEU A 491 -104.48 17.79 -36.10
C LEU A 491 -105.06 19.04 -35.44
N LEU A 492 -104.26 19.75 -34.64
CA LEU A 492 -104.64 20.97 -33.97
C LEU A 492 -104.96 22.08 -34.98
N GLU A 493 -104.13 22.29 -36.01
CA GLU A 493 -104.42 23.22 -37.10
C GLU A 493 -105.73 22.88 -37.82
N ARG A 494 -105.99 21.58 -38.06
CA ARG A 494 -107.27 21.15 -38.65
C ARG A 494 -108.47 21.41 -37.73
N LEU A 495 -108.32 21.22 -36.43
CA LEU A 495 -109.37 21.50 -35.45
C LEU A 495 -109.68 23.00 -35.39
N ILE A 496 -108.65 23.85 -35.32
CA ILE A 496 -108.80 25.31 -35.36
C ILE A 496 -109.53 25.73 -36.65
N ALA A 497 -109.10 25.22 -37.82
CA ALA A 497 -109.76 25.53 -39.08
C ALA A 497 -111.21 25.00 -39.16
N ALA A 498 -111.53 23.91 -38.46
CA ALA A 498 -112.90 23.41 -38.35
C ALA A 498 -113.75 24.29 -37.41
N GLU A 499 -113.17 24.76 -36.32
CA GLU A 499 -113.79 25.70 -35.38
C GLU A 499 -114.12 27.03 -36.05
N ASP A 500 -113.19 27.62 -36.83
CA ASP A 500 -113.44 28.82 -37.62
C ASP A 500 -114.61 28.66 -38.61
N LYS A 501 -114.71 27.49 -39.25
CA LYS A 501 -115.83 27.15 -40.13
C LYS A 501 -117.14 27.00 -39.36
N TYR A 502 -117.11 26.44 -38.15
CA TYR A 502 -118.28 26.33 -37.29
C TYR A 502 -118.79 27.72 -36.88
N VAL A 503 -117.89 28.59 -36.41
CA VAL A 503 -118.20 29.98 -36.07
C VAL A 503 -118.81 30.71 -37.27
N SER A 504 -118.20 30.59 -38.45
CA SER A 504 -118.74 31.20 -39.68
C SER A 504 -120.16 30.71 -40.02
N ARG A 505 -120.45 29.41 -39.82
CA ARG A 505 -121.79 28.86 -40.00
C ARG A 505 -122.76 29.37 -38.94
N GLN A 506 -122.31 29.53 -37.70
CA GLN A 506 -123.11 30.05 -36.60
C GLN A 506 -123.53 31.51 -36.87
N ASP A 507 -122.61 32.36 -37.35
CA ASP A 507 -122.90 33.73 -37.78
C ASP A 507 -123.93 33.75 -38.91
N GLN A 508 -123.80 32.84 -39.89
CA GLN A 508 -124.74 32.71 -41.00
C GLN A 508 -126.14 32.31 -40.52
N ILE A 509 -126.24 31.34 -39.61
CA ILE A 509 -127.51 30.94 -38.97
C ILE A 509 -128.11 32.12 -38.20
N GLN A 510 -127.29 32.90 -37.49
CA GLN A 510 -127.76 34.06 -36.74
C GLN A 510 -128.33 35.14 -37.68
N SER A 511 -127.67 35.41 -38.80
CA SER A 511 -128.17 36.31 -39.84
C SER A 511 -129.51 35.83 -40.43
N GLN A 512 -129.61 34.54 -40.79
CA GLN A 512 -130.85 33.96 -41.31
C GLN A 512 -131.98 33.98 -40.27
N THR A 513 -131.66 33.78 -39.00
CA THR A 513 -132.64 33.86 -37.91
C THR A 513 -133.19 35.28 -37.76
N GLN A 514 -132.34 36.30 -37.84
CA GLN A 514 -132.77 37.70 -37.83
C GLN A 514 -133.68 38.04 -39.02
N GLU A 515 -133.34 37.53 -40.21
CA GLU A 515 -134.15 37.71 -41.41
C GLU A 515 -135.54 37.04 -41.27
N ILE A 516 -135.58 35.82 -40.75
CA ILE A 516 -136.84 35.12 -40.43
C ILE A 516 -137.68 35.94 -39.43
N ASP A 517 -137.08 36.52 -38.40
CA ASP A 517 -137.82 37.32 -37.42
C ASP A 517 -138.37 38.63 -38.00
N CYS A 518 -137.63 39.26 -38.93
CA CYS A 518 -138.15 40.38 -39.72
C CYS A 518 -139.35 39.95 -40.59
N LEU A 519 -139.26 38.81 -41.28
CA LEU A 519 -140.35 38.27 -42.10
C LEU A 519 -141.57 37.87 -41.25
N LYS A 520 -141.37 37.27 -40.06
CA LYS A 520 -142.47 36.94 -39.12
C LYS A 520 -143.22 38.20 -38.70
N LYS A 521 -142.52 39.30 -38.39
CA LYS A 521 -143.14 40.59 -38.05
C LYS A 521 -144.00 41.12 -39.20
N ALA A 522 -143.50 41.06 -40.43
CA ALA A 522 -144.25 41.48 -41.61
C ALA A 522 -145.52 40.63 -41.82
N ILE A 523 -145.44 39.30 -41.66
CA ILE A 523 -146.62 38.41 -41.73
C ILE A 523 -147.65 38.75 -40.65
N PHE A 524 -147.21 39.06 -39.43
CA PHE A 524 -148.11 39.43 -38.34
C PHE A 524 -148.89 40.73 -38.65
N GLU A 525 -148.23 41.74 -39.21
CA GLU A 525 -148.88 42.99 -39.63
C GLU A 525 -149.91 42.76 -40.75
N LEU A 526 -149.54 41.99 -41.78
CA LEU A 526 -150.45 41.58 -42.85
C LEU A 526 -151.66 40.79 -42.33
N GLY A 527 -151.44 39.89 -41.35
CA GLY A 527 -152.51 39.16 -40.68
C GLY A 527 -153.49 40.10 -39.96
N ARG A 528 -152.99 41.16 -39.33
CA ARG A 528 -153.80 42.16 -38.63
C ARG A 528 -154.66 42.99 -39.60
N GLU A 529 -154.11 43.37 -40.76
CA GLU A 529 -154.86 44.08 -41.80
C GLU A 529 -155.95 43.20 -42.44
N ASN A 530 -155.64 41.94 -42.73
CA ASN A 530 -156.60 41.00 -43.32
C ASN A 530 -157.81 40.78 -42.41
N GLN A 531 -157.59 40.66 -41.08
CA GLN A 531 -158.67 40.57 -40.10
C GLN A 531 -159.58 41.82 -40.10
N SER A 532 -159.00 43.02 -40.23
CA SER A 532 -159.77 44.27 -40.36
C SER A 532 -160.65 44.29 -41.61
N LEU A 533 -160.15 43.79 -42.74
CA LEU A 533 -160.89 43.72 -44.00
C LEU A 533 -162.07 42.74 -43.92
N GLN A 534 -161.89 41.57 -43.29
CA GLN A 534 -162.97 40.58 -43.12
C GLN A 534 -164.14 41.12 -42.30
N MET A 535 -163.85 41.79 -41.18
CA MET A 535 -164.86 42.46 -40.32
C MET A 535 -165.67 43.52 -41.04
N LEU A 536 -165.08 44.22 -42.02
CA LEU A 536 -165.79 45.21 -42.84
C LEU A 536 -166.74 44.52 -43.83
N CYS A 537 -166.30 43.41 -44.42
CA CYS A 537 -167.04 42.67 -45.44
C CYS A 537 -168.36 42.09 -44.88
N GLU A 538 -168.34 41.51 -43.67
CA GLU A 538 -169.55 41.01 -42.99
C GLU A 538 -170.60 42.10 -42.75
N ARG A 539 -170.17 43.33 -42.44
CA ARG A 539 -171.09 44.44 -42.15
C ARG A 539 -171.87 44.90 -43.38
N VAL A 540 -171.31 44.71 -44.57
CA VAL A 540 -171.92 45.15 -45.84
C VAL A 540 -172.93 44.12 -46.35
N THR A 541 -172.70 42.82 -46.15
CA THR A 541 -173.53 41.75 -46.70
C THR A 541 -174.88 41.56 -45.99
N ASN A 542 -175.02 42.05 -44.74
CA ASN A 542 -176.22 41.79 -43.91
C ASN A 542 -177.36 42.82 -44.04
N ARG A 543 -177.40 43.60 -45.12
CA ARG A 543 -178.42 44.65 -45.37
C ARG A 543 -179.61 44.06 -46.13
N HIS A 544 -180.83 44.17 -45.60
CA HIS A 544 -182.04 43.58 -46.19
C HIS A 544 -183.22 44.56 -46.15
N TRP A 545 -184.12 44.46 -47.12
CA TRP A 545 -185.32 45.29 -47.19
C TRP A 545 -186.33 44.86 -46.12
N THR A 546 -186.51 45.70 -45.11
CA THR A 546 -187.42 45.40 -44.00
C THR A 546 -188.87 45.62 -44.45
N LYS A 547 -189.78 44.74 -44.05
CA LYS A 547 -191.20 44.86 -44.38
C LYS A 547 -191.87 45.88 -43.47
N ASP A 548 -192.87 46.58 -44.00
CA ASP A 548 -193.52 47.67 -43.31
C ASP A 548 -194.21 47.22 -42.02
N ASP A 549 -194.86 46.07 -42.03
CA ASP A 549 -195.62 45.55 -40.89
C ASP A 549 -194.72 45.22 -39.69
N ASP A 550 -193.44 44.92 -39.95
CA ASP A 550 -192.45 44.56 -38.92
C ASP A 550 -191.92 45.78 -38.16
N VAL A 551 -192.23 46.99 -38.61
CA VAL A 551 -191.66 48.22 -38.06
C VAL A 551 -192.74 49.20 -37.65
N MET A 552 -192.96 49.33 -36.34
CA MET A 552 -193.91 50.32 -35.79
C MET A 552 -193.29 51.70 -35.56
N HIS A 553 -191.97 51.79 -35.51
CA HIS A 553 -191.22 53.01 -35.19
C HIS A 553 -190.09 53.25 -36.20
N CYS A 554 -189.77 54.50 -36.51
CA CYS A 554 -188.66 54.82 -37.40
C CYS A 554 -187.33 54.22 -36.88
N SER A 555 -186.65 53.38 -37.67
CA SER A 555 -185.43 52.66 -37.25
C SER A 555 -184.23 53.54 -36.88
N ASN A 556 -184.33 54.87 -37.03
CA ASN A 556 -183.33 55.82 -36.54
C ASN A 556 -183.83 56.58 -35.30
N CYS A 557 -184.82 57.47 -35.46
CA CYS A 557 -185.30 58.31 -34.36
C CYS A 557 -186.39 57.70 -33.47
N GLN A 558 -186.85 56.48 -33.79
CA GLN A 558 -187.88 55.74 -33.06
C GLN A 558 -189.25 56.44 -32.95
N SER A 559 -189.54 57.43 -33.79
CA SER A 559 -190.88 58.01 -33.87
C SER A 559 -191.89 56.97 -34.36
N GLU A 560 -193.03 56.85 -33.68
CA GLU A 560 -194.10 55.94 -34.08
C GLU A 560 -194.75 56.36 -35.41
N PHE A 561 -195.09 55.38 -36.24
CA PHE A 561 -195.74 55.63 -37.52
C PHE A 561 -197.25 55.76 -37.37
N SER A 562 -197.84 56.69 -38.12
CA SER A 562 -199.26 56.98 -38.08
C SER A 562 -199.77 57.39 -39.47
N LEU A 563 -201.07 57.67 -39.60
CA LEU A 563 -201.65 58.10 -40.88
C LEU A 563 -201.01 59.39 -41.42
N ILE A 564 -200.48 60.24 -40.52
CA ILE A 564 -199.81 61.51 -40.86
C ILE A 564 -198.28 61.33 -40.96
N ASN A 565 -197.69 60.42 -40.18
CA ASN A 565 -196.25 60.08 -40.23
C ASN A 565 -196.03 58.74 -40.94
N ARG A 566 -195.74 58.77 -42.24
CA ARG A 566 -195.67 57.58 -43.09
C ARG A 566 -194.28 56.94 -43.13
N LYS A 567 -194.25 55.63 -43.40
CA LYS A 567 -193.05 54.79 -43.52
C LYS A 567 -192.30 55.05 -44.84
N HIS A 568 -190.97 55.07 -44.78
CA HIS A 568 -190.09 55.19 -45.94
C HIS A 568 -188.82 54.34 -45.81
N HIS A 569 -188.51 53.53 -46.80
CA HIS A 569 -187.29 52.73 -46.76
C HIS A 569 -186.04 53.49 -47.18
N CYS A 570 -184.92 53.16 -46.57
CA CYS A 570 -183.61 53.46 -47.12
C CYS A 570 -183.27 52.45 -48.21
N ARG A 571 -182.92 52.91 -49.41
CA ARG A 571 -182.57 52.00 -50.51
C ARG A 571 -181.17 51.39 -50.38
N GLN A 572 -180.36 51.87 -49.43
CA GLN A 572 -179.00 51.37 -49.21
C GLN A 572 -178.90 50.33 -48.08
N CYS A 573 -179.71 50.44 -47.03
CA CYS A 573 -179.74 49.44 -45.95
C CYS A 573 -181.04 48.67 -45.87
N GLY A 574 -182.10 49.11 -46.55
CA GLY A 574 -183.41 48.47 -46.57
C GLY A 574 -184.30 48.76 -45.35
N GLY A 575 -183.77 49.37 -44.29
CA GLY A 575 -184.54 49.72 -43.08
C GLY A 575 -185.60 50.80 -43.31
N ILE A 576 -186.52 50.94 -42.35
CA ILE A 576 -187.70 51.82 -42.48
C ILE A 576 -187.58 53.04 -41.57
N PHE A 577 -187.81 54.22 -42.13
CA PHE A 577 -187.58 55.50 -41.50
C PHE A 577 -188.76 56.45 -41.74
N CYS A 578 -188.91 57.45 -40.86
CA CYS A 578 -189.79 58.59 -41.13
C CYS A 578 -189.15 59.52 -42.17
N HIS A 579 -189.93 60.50 -42.64
CA HIS A 579 -189.44 61.46 -43.64
C HIS A 579 -188.17 62.17 -43.20
N ASN A 580 -188.11 62.68 -41.96
CA ASN A 580 -186.96 63.44 -41.49
C ASN A 580 -185.68 62.59 -41.38
N CYS A 581 -185.81 61.30 -41.05
CA CYS A 581 -184.65 60.40 -40.96
C CYS A 581 -184.23 59.78 -42.29
N SER A 582 -184.99 60.05 -43.35
CA SER A 582 -184.72 59.57 -44.71
C SER A 582 -184.92 60.66 -45.75
N SER A 583 -184.73 61.93 -45.37
CA SER A 583 -184.98 63.08 -46.25
C SER A 583 -183.92 63.21 -47.35
N TYR A 584 -182.79 62.52 -47.20
CA TYR A 584 -181.68 62.54 -48.15
C TYR A 584 -181.88 61.54 -49.28
N ARG A 585 -181.34 61.90 -50.45
CA ARG A 585 -181.23 61.03 -51.62
C ARG A 585 -179.75 60.88 -51.99
N ALA A 586 -179.30 59.65 -52.23
CA ALA A 586 -177.95 59.34 -52.70
C ALA A 586 -178.01 58.44 -53.92
N SER A 587 -177.01 58.58 -54.79
CA SER A 587 -176.82 57.66 -55.92
C SER A 587 -176.30 56.33 -55.39
N LEU A 588 -177.02 55.25 -55.70
CA LEU A 588 -176.62 53.88 -55.34
C LEU A 588 -176.29 53.11 -56.61
N ALA A 589 -175.33 52.20 -56.58
CA ALA A 589 -174.95 51.41 -57.78
C ALA A 589 -176.14 50.67 -58.41
N ALA A 590 -177.15 50.31 -57.62
CA ALA A 590 -178.35 49.64 -58.09
C ALA A 590 -179.39 50.56 -58.77
N SER A 591 -179.20 51.90 -58.78
CA SER A 591 -180.15 52.84 -59.38
C SER A 591 -179.47 54.05 -60.04
N LYS A 592 -179.90 54.39 -61.26
CA LYS A 592 -179.34 55.52 -62.02
C LYS A 592 -179.72 56.90 -61.48
N ASP A 593 -180.85 57.02 -60.77
CA ASP A 593 -181.32 58.27 -60.18
C ASP A 593 -181.07 58.29 -58.66
N PRO A 594 -180.83 59.47 -58.04
CA PRO A 594 -180.67 59.57 -56.59
C PRO A 594 -181.89 59.03 -55.84
N VAL A 595 -181.69 57.93 -55.11
CA VAL A 595 -182.74 57.24 -54.36
C VAL A 595 -182.68 57.59 -52.89
N ARG A 596 -183.83 57.48 -52.23
CA ARG A 596 -183.97 57.81 -50.82
C ARG A 596 -183.08 56.92 -49.95
N VAL A 597 -182.28 57.53 -49.09
CA VAL A 597 -181.46 56.82 -48.10
C VAL A 597 -181.66 57.44 -46.72
N CYS A 598 -181.42 56.65 -45.67
CA CYS A 598 -181.37 57.19 -44.32
C CYS A 598 -180.11 58.04 -44.13
N THR A 599 -180.14 58.92 -43.13
CA THR A 599 -179.02 59.81 -42.80
C THR A 599 -177.69 59.06 -42.62
N SER A 600 -177.68 57.92 -41.92
CA SER A 600 -176.44 57.15 -41.68
C SER A 600 -175.82 56.59 -42.97
N CYS A 601 -176.64 56.01 -43.85
CA CYS A 601 -176.16 55.51 -45.14
C CYS A 601 -175.70 56.64 -46.05
N TYR A 602 -176.37 57.81 -45.99
CA TYR A 602 -175.94 58.99 -46.74
C TYR A 602 -174.53 59.42 -46.35
N THR A 603 -174.25 59.54 -45.04
CA THR A 603 -172.92 59.90 -44.54
C THR A 603 -171.87 58.87 -44.92
N GLU A 604 -172.17 57.56 -44.82
CA GLU A 604 -171.23 56.51 -45.20
C GLU A 604 -170.89 56.57 -46.70
N LEU A 605 -171.88 56.84 -47.56
CA LEU A 605 -171.66 56.93 -49.00
C LEU A 605 -170.88 58.18 -49.40
N ILE A 606 -171.09 59.32 -48.72
CA ILE A 606 -170.29 60.54 -48.96
C ILE A 606 -168.87 60.37 -48.40
N GLY A 607 -168.70 59.72 -47.25
CA GLY A 607 -167.39 59.47 -46.64
C GLY A 607 -166.49 58.51 -47.44
N ARG A 608 -167.05 57.72 -48.36
CA ARG A 608 -166.28 56.88 -49.31
C ARG A 608 -165.72 57.68 -50.50
N GLY A 609 -166.07 58.96 -50.67
CA GLY A 609 -165.60 59.82 -51.77
C GLY A 609 -164.39 60.70 -51.44
N SER A 610 -163.82 60.60 -50.24
CA SER A 610 -162.65 61.38 -49.80
C SER A 610 -161.54 60.47 -49.29
N TYR A 611 -160.93 59.71 -50.20
CA TYR A 611 -159.57 59.16 -50.07
C TYR A 611 -158.90 59.18 -51.44
#